data_AF-A0A967X217-F1
#
_entry.id   AF-A0A967X217-F1
#
_cell.length_a   1.000
_cell.length_b   1.000
_cell.length_c   1.000
_cell.angle_alpha   90.00
_cell.angle_beta   90.00
_cell.angle_gamma   90.00
#
_symmetry.space_group_name_H-M   'P 1'
#
loop_
_entity.id
_entity.type
_entity.pdbx_description
1 polymer ?
#
loop_
_entity_poly.entity_id
_entity_poly.type
_entity_poly.pdbx_seq_one_letter_code
_entity_poly.pdbx_strand_id
1 'polypeptide(L)'
;MPRRCVILIASLIVVGFLASTTVSASPTPADKNESELIREALIASGMEPGSDKLEAHFMAVRYALDDLVWRVGTGKPTYRRAYKLHRVLHRRYFKHYDITVDDVSRIAEDGTFNCLSAVLFFGLVAERLGFETRIIEYPGHLLLELDVRGGPVLIET
;
A
#
# COMPACT_ATOMS: atom_id res chain seq x y z
N MET A 1 16.40 27.07 -63.20
CA MET A 1 15.44 26.62 -62.14
C MET A 1 16.23 26.20 -60.90
N PRO A 2 15.71 26.41 -59.68
CA PRO A 2 16.11 27.57 -58.87
C PRO A 2 16.84 27.26 -57.56
N ARG A 3 17.67 28.24 -57.16
CA ARG A 3 17.77 28.91 -55.85
C ARG A 3 17.94 28.05 -54.59
N ARG A 4 19.18 28.07 -54.11
CA ARG A 4 19.55 28.06 -52.69
C ARG A 4 18.65 29.04 -51.92
N CYS A 5 17.90 28.53 -50.95
CA CYS A 5 17.20 29.35 -49.98
C CYS A 5 18.08 29.47 -48.73
N VAL A 6 18.71 30.63 -48.57
CA VAL A 6 19.25 31.10 -47.30
C VAL A 6 18.06 31.71 -46.56
N ILE A 7 17.75 31.20 -45.38
CA ILE A 7 16.89 31.90 -44.42
C ILE A 7 17.66 32.03 -43.12
N LEU A 8 17.92 33.29 -42.80
CA LEU A 8 18.51 33.83 -41.60
C LEU A 8 17.34 34.08 -40.63
N ILE A 9 17.29 33.43 -39.46
CA ILE A 9 16.37 33.85 -38.38
C ILE A 9 17.12 33.91 -37.05
N ALA A 10 17.33 35.17 -36.67
CA ALA A 10 17.42 35.79 -35.37
C ALA A 10 17.49 34.91 -34.11
N SER A 11 18.56 35.13 -33.36
CA SER A 11 18.66 34.92 -31.92
C SER A 11 17.50 35.60 -31.17
N LEU A 12 16.78 34.84 -30.36
CA LEU A 12 16.02 35.38 -29.23
C LEU A 12 16.47 34.65 -27.97
N ILE A 13 17.22 35.37 -27.13
CA ILE A 13 17.58 34.93 -25.79
C ILE A 13 16.33 35.10 -24.93
N VAL A 14 15.69 33.99 -24.57
CA VAL A 14 14.71 33.98 -23.48
C VAL A 14 15.48 33.68 -22.20
N VAL A 15 15.78 34.73 -21.43
CA VAL A 15 16.19 34.59 -20.02
C VAL A 15 14.94 34.19 -19.24
N GLY A 16 14.69 32.88 -19.18
CA GLY A 16 13.66 32.29 -18.34
C GLY A 16 14.19 32.11 -16.93
N PHE A 17 13.63 32.88 -15.99
CA PHE A 17 13.86 32.80 -14.55
C PHE A 17 13.59 31.37 -14.05
N LEU A 18 14.64 30.62 -13.69
CA LEU A 18 14.50 29.34 -13.01
C LEU A 18 14.11 29.62 -11.55
N ALA A 19 12.81 29.76 -11.30
CA ALA A 19 12.29 29.55 -9.96
C ALA A 19 12.39 28.05 -9.66
N SER A 20 13.47 27.65 -8.98
CA SER A 20 13.59 26.36 -8.32
C SER A 20 12.51 26.28 -7.25
N THR A 21 11.31 25.88 -7.66
CA THR A 21 10.34 25.29 -6.76
C THR A 21 10.88 23.90 -6.45
N THR A 22 11.53 23.77 -5.29
CA THR A 22 11.71 22.46 -4.67
C THR A 22 10.31 21.94 -4.39
N VAL A 23 9.78 21.14 -5.32
CA VAL A 23 8.71 20.20 -5.00
C VAL A 23 9.30 19.31 -3.92
N SER A 24 8.86 19.52 -2.67
CA SER A 24 9.13 18.59 -1.59
C SER A 24 8.47 17.29 -2.00
N ALA A 25 9.27 16.33 -2.46
CA ALA A 25 8.82 14.98 -2.67
C ALA A 25 8.30 14.48 -1.32
N SER A 26 6.99 14.23 -1.24
CA SER A 26 6.43 13.52 -0.10
C SER A 26 7.19 12.19 0.03
N PRO A 27 7.57 11.78 1.26
CA PRO A 27 8.26 10.52 1.46
C PRO A 27 7.43 9.41 0.83
N THR A 28 8.07 8.58 -0.01
CA THR A 28 7.43 7.38 -0.54
C THR A 28 7.02 6.48 0.64
N PRO A 29 5.89 5.76 0.59
CA PRO A 29 5.43 4.88 1.67
C PRO A 29 6.51 3.90 2.19
N ALA A 30 7.51 3.60 1.35
CA ALA A 30 8.65 2.74 1.66
C ALA A 30 9.56 3.24 2.80
N ASP A 31 9.54 4.52 3.17
CA ASP A 31 10.39 5.07 4.25
C ASP A 31 9.68 5.17 5.61
N LYS A 32 8.37 4.89 5.66
CA LYS A 32 7.59 5.00 6.91
C LYS A 32 7.66 3.71 7.70
N ASN A 33 7.87 3.83 9.02
CA ASN A 33 7.75 2.68 9.91
C ASN A 33 6.28 2.23 9.93
N GLU A 34 6.03 0.92 9.87
CA GLU A 34 4.70 0.29 9.89
C GLU A 34 3.71 0.92 10.89
N SER A 35 4.15 1.27 12.09
CA SER A 35 3.27 1.89 13.10
C SER A 35 2.72 3.25 12.65
N GLU A 36 3.50 4.01 11.90
CA GLU A 36 3.09 5.28 11.31
C GLU A 36 2.07 5.02 10.18
N LEU A 37 2.34 4.05 9.30
CA LEU A 37 1.43 3.68 8.21
C LEU A 37 0.04 3.27 8.72
N ILE A 38 -0.03 2.46 9.77
CA ILE A 38 -1.33 2.07 10.35
C ILE A 38 -2.06 3.30 10.89
N ARG A 39 -1.37 4.18 11.62
CA ARG A 39 -1.99 5.40 12.17
C ARG A 39 -2.48 6.33 11.08
N GLU A 40 -1.69 6.54 10.04
CA GLU A 40 -2.08 7.36 8.90
C GLU A 40 -3.29 6.78 8.16
N ALA A 41 -3.35 5.46 7.98
CA ALA A 41 -4.50 4.82 7.35
C ALA A 41 -5.78 5.03 8.17
N LEU A 42 -5.71 4.90 9.49
CA LEU A 42 -6.84 5.15 10.39
C LEU A 42 -7.27 6.62 10.40
N ILE A 43 -6.30 7.55 10.37
CA ILE A 43 -6.59 8.99 10.25
C ILE A 43 -7.24 9.29 8.89
N ALA A 44 -6.74 8.69 7.81
CA ALA A 44 -7.28 8.85 6.46
C ALA A 44 -8.71 8.31 6.33
N SER A 45 -9.08 7.27 7.09
CA SER A 45 -10.46 6.77 7.19
C SER A 45 -11.35 7.63 8.11
N GLY A 46 -10.87 8.79 8.55
CA GLY A 46 -11.65 9.79 9.30
C GLY A 46 -11.51 9.71 10.82
N MET A 47 -10.55 8.96 11.38
CA MET A 47 -10.31 8.98 12.83
C MET A 47 -9.55 10.24 13.26
N GLU A 48 -9.94 10.78 14.41
CA GLU A 48 -9.32 11.99 14.95
C GLU A 48 -7.91 11.71 15.52
N PRO A 49 -6.87 12.45 15.09
CA PRO A 49 -5.52 12.31 15.62
C PRO A 49 -5.46 12.51 17.14
N GLY A 50 -4.78 11.60 17.84
CA GLY A 50 -4.61 11.68 19.30
C GLY A 50 -5.84 11.26 20.12
N SER A 51 -6.93 10.82 19.49
CA SER A 51 -8.09 10.30 20.20
C SER A 51 -7.85 8.91 20.81
N ASP A 52 -8.49 8.62 21.94
CA ASP A 52 -8.48 7.27 22.54
C ASP A 52 -9.03 6.21 21.59
N LYS A 53 -9.99 6.61 20.74
CA LYS A 53 -10.56 5.76 19.70
C LYS A 53 -9.49 5.33 18.69
N LEU A 54 -8.71 6.28 18.15
CA LEU A 54 -7.59 5.98 17.24
C LEU A 54 -6.63 4.96 17.88
N GLU A 55 -6.27 5.15 19.15
CA GLU A 55 -5.34 4.26 19.83
C GLU A 55 -5.92 2.85 20.01
N ALA A 56 -7.20 2.73 20.36
CA ALA A 56 -7.87 1.44 20.47
C ALA A 56 -7.89 0.67 19.14
N HIS A 57 -8.23 1.35 18.03
CA HIS A 57 -8.21 0.74 16.70
C HIS A 57 -6.79 0.38 16.24
N PHE A 58 -5.81 1.24 16.50
CA PHE A 58 -4.41 0.95 16.22
C PHE A 58 -3.93 -0.30 16.96
N MET A 59 -4.26 -0.43 18.25
CA MET A 59 -3.96 -1.63 19.03
C MET A 59 -4.67 -2.87 18.46
N ALA A 60 -5.95 -2.79 18.10
CA ALA A 60 -6.69 -3.90 17.52
C ALA A 60 -6.03 -4.41 16.21
N VAL A 61 -5.66 -3.49 15.32
CA VAL A 61 -4.93 -3.83 14.08
C VAL A 61 -3.61 -4.51 14.42
N ARG A 62 -2.81 -3.94 15.33
CA ARG A 62 -1.52 -4.53 15.72
C ARG A 62 -1.65 -5.94 16.29
N TYR A 63 -2.61 -6.16 17.19
CA TYR A 63 -2.87 -7.49 17.74
C TYR A 63 -3.26 -8.50 16.66
N ALA A 64 -4.05 -8.08 15.68
CA ALA A 64 -4.43 -8.93 14.57
C ALA A 64 -3.22 -9.29 13.67
N LEU A 65 -2.34 -8.32 13.39
CA LEU A 65 -1.09 -8.57 12.67
C LEU A 65 -0.16 -9.52 13.44
N ASP A 66 -0.03 -9.36 14.75
CA ASP A 66 0.78 -10.25 15.61
C ASP A 66 0.23 -11.70 15.61
N ASP A 67 -1.09 -11.87 15.74
CA ASP A 67 -1.74 -13.19 15.65
C ASP A 67 -1.48 -13.85 14.30
N LEU A 68 -1.56 -13.09 13.20
CA LEU A 68 -1.28 -13.62 11.86
C LEU A 68 0.17 -14.05 11.69
N VAL A 69 1.13 -13.24 12.15
CA VAL A 69 2.55 -13.59 12.10
C VAL A 69 2.80 -14.89 12.85
N TRP A 70 2.21 -15.04 14.03
CA TRP A 70 2.29 -16.28 14.82
C TRP A 70 1.68 -17.48 14.08
N ARG A 71 0.48 -17.34 13.49
CA ARG A 71 -0.19 -18.44 12.77
C ARG A 71 0.54 -18.87 11.50
N VAL A 72 1.06 -17.92 10.74
CA VAL A 72 1.74 -18.19 9.47
C VAL A 72 3.15 -18.71 9.74
N GLY A 73 3.84 -18.15 10.73
CA GLY A 73 5.21 -18.46 11.07
C GLY A 73 6.22 -17.74 10.16
N THR A 74 7.39 -17.45 10.72
CA THR A 74 8.50 -16.82 10.00
C THR A 74 9.24 -17.83 9.12
N GLY A 75 9.98 -17.35 8.13
CA GLY A 75 10.74 -18.20 7.21
C GLY A 75 10.99 -17.54 5.86
N LYS A 76 11.48 -18.32 4.90
CA LYS A 76 11.75 -17.81 3.54
C LYS A 76 10.46 -17.48 2.77
N PRO A 77 10.42 -16.42 1.96
CA PRO A 77 9.30 -16.12 1.07
C PRO A 77 9.12 -17.22 0.03
N THR A 78 8.07 -18.01 0.17
CA THR A 78 7.76 -19.13 -0.73
C THR A 78 6.28 -19.09 -1.09
N TYR A 79 5.93 -19.61 -2.26
CA TYR A 79 4.53 -19.76 -2.68
C TYR A 79 3.67 -20.43 -1.60
N ARG A 80 4.16 -21.51 -0.97
CA ARG A 80 3.43 -22.21 0.09
C ARG A 80 3.12 -21.32 1.29
N ARG A 81 4.04 -20.42 1.68
CA ARG A 81 3.81 -19.47 2.78
C ARG A 81 2.87 -18.35 2.36
N ALA A 82 3.00 -17.81 1.16
CA ALA A 82 2.04 -16.83 0.61
C ALA A 82 0.62 -17.41 0.58
N TYR A 83 0.47 -18.64 0.08
CA TYR A 83 -0.80 -19.36 0.08
C TYR A 83 -1.34 -19.63 1.49
N LYS A 84 -0.47 -19.99 2.44
CA LYS A 84 -0.85 -20.15 3.85
C LYS A 84 -1.37 -18.84 4.43
N LEU A 85 -0.66 -17.73 4.21
CA LEU A 85 -1.06 -16.40 4.67
C LEU A 85 -2.43 -16.01 4.13
N HIS A 86 -2.61 -16.08 2.80
CA HIS A 86 -3.88 -15.84 2.13
C HIS A 86 -5.02 -16.67 2.75
N ARG A 87 -4.81 -17.98 2.92
CA ARG A 87 -5.81 -18.85 3.54
C ARG A 87 -6.16 -18.48 4.97
N VAL A 88 -5.18 -18.08 5.79
CA VAL A 88 -5.44 -17.68 7.18
C VAL A 88 -6.22 -16.37 7.22
N LEU A 89 -5.85 -15.39 6.38
CA LEU A 89 -6.56 -14.12 6.23
C LEU A 89 -8.04 -14.34 5.89
N HIS A 90 -8.36 -15.02 4.78
CA HIS A 90 -9.77 -15.28 4.41
C HIS A 90 -10.52 -16.12 5.45
N ARG A 91 -9.83 -17.07 6.10
CA ARG A 91 -10.48 -17.90 7.11
C ARG A 91 -10.73 -17.15 8.42
N ARG A 92 -10.04 -16.06 8.74
CA ARG A 92 -10.15 -15.42 10.07
C ARG A 92 -10.54 -13.95 10.03
N TYR A 93 -10.04 -13.20 9.06
CA TYR A 93 -10.11 -11.74 9.04
C TYR A 93 -10.92 -11.20 7.86
N PHE A 94 -10.85 -11.78 6.67
CA PHE A 94 -11.64 -11.30 5.53
C PHE A 94 -12.97 -12.06 5.46
N LYS A 95 -14.01 -11.51 6.11
CA LYS A 95 -15.32 -12.15 6.31
C LYS A 95 -16.42 -11.57 5.46
N HIS A 96 -16.50 -10.25 5.41
CA HIS A 96 -17.61 -9.53 4.81
C HIS A 96 -17.06 -8.47 3.89
N TYR A 97 -17.24 -8.65 2.58
CA TYR A 97 -16.86 -7.63 1.63
C TYR A 97 -17.91 -6.51 1.63
N ASP A 98 -17.47 -5.27 1.89
CA ASP A 98 -18.29 -4.06 1.80
C ASP A 98 -17.49 -2.96 1.11
N ILE A 99 -17.87 -2.61 -0.11
CA ILE A 99 -17.19 -1.61 -0.94
C ILE A 99 -17.11 -0.23 -0.27
N THR A 100 -18.04 0.08 0.64
CA THR A 100 -18.14 1.39 1.29
C THR A 100 -17.24 1.53 2.51
N VAL A 101 -16.62 0.44 2.97
CA VAL A 101 -15.76 0.42 4.17
C VAL A 101 -14.29 0.52 3.77
N ASP A 102 -13.66 1.65 4.07
CA ASP A 102 -12.25 1.95 3.80
C ASP A 102 -11.35 1.91 5.06
N ASP A 103 -11.93 1.63 6.23
CA ASP A 103 -11.23 1.54 7.52
C ASP A 103 -10.63 0.15 7.75
N VAL A 104 -9.29 0.10 7.85
CA VAL A 104 -8.52 -1.13 8.09
C VAL A 104 -8.80 -1.80 9.44
N SER A 105 -9.26 -1.05 10.44
CA SER A 105 -9.56 -1.61 11.77
C SER A 105 -10.78 -2.53 11.78
N ARG A 106 -11.73 -2.33 10.85
CA ARG A 106 -12.94 -3.16 10.71
C ARG A 106 -12.59 -4.61 10.40
N ILE A 107 -11.48 -4.84 9.70
CA ILE A 107 -10.91 -6.18 9.47
C ILE A 107 -10.58 -6.89 10.79
N ALA A 108 -10.02 -6.17 11.76
CA ALA A 108 -9.64 -6.72 13.05
C ALA A 108 -10.85 -6.91 13.98
N GLU A 109 -11.89 -6.08 13.85
CA GLU A 109 -13.06 -6.07 14.72
C GLU A 109 -14.11 -7.11 14.36
N ASP A 110 -14.57 -7.10 13.10
CA ASP A 110 -15.66 -7.96 12.63
C ASP A 110 -15.37 -8.63 11.29
N GLY A 111 -14.22 -8.32 10.70
CA GLY A 111 -13.77 -8.89 9.45
C GLY A 111 -14.41 -8.28 8.21
N THR A 112 -15.00 -7.09 8.33
CA THR A 112 -15.46 -6.31 7.18
C THR A 112 -14.27 -5.69 6.46
N PHE A 113 -14.26 -5.77 5.13
CA PHE A 113 -13.16 -5.29 4.29
C PHE A 113 -13.63 -4.87 2.90
N ASN A 114 -12.79 -4.12 2.20
CA ASN A 114 -12.84 -3.90 0.76
C ASN A 114 -11.45 -4.16 0.15
N CYS A 115 -11.30 -3.94 -1.15
CA CYS A 115 -10.01 -4.15 -1.82
C CYS A 115 -8.88 -3.27 -1.25
N LEU A 116 -9.17 -2.01 -0.87
CA LEU A 116 -8.17 -1.10 -0.29
C LEU A 116 -7.70 -1.56 1.09
N SER A 117 -8.64 -1.75 2.02
CA SER A 117 -8.34 -2.17 3.38
C SER A 117 -7.71 -3.56 3.42
N ALA A 118 -8.13 -4.48 2.54
CA ALA A 118 -7.54 -5.80 2.44
C ALA A 118 -6.10 -5.78 1.90
N VAL A 119 -5.82 -5.05 0.82
CA VAL A 119 -4.45 -4.94 0.28
C VAL A 119 -3.52 -4.28 1.29
N LEU A 120 -3.97 -3.24 2.01
CA LEU A 120 -3.19 -2.62 3.08
C LEU A 120 -2.90 -3.62 4.21
N PHE A 121 -3.94 -4.27 4.74
CA PHE A 121 -3.80 -5.21 5.86
C PHE A 121 -2.96 -6.43 5.49
N PHE A 122 -3.14 -6.97 4.28
CA PHE A 122 -2.35 -8.06 3.73
C PHE A 122 -0.88 -7.62 3.56
N GLY A 123 -0.64 -6.45 2.95
CA GLY A 123 0.70 -5.91 2.74
C GLY A 123 1.48 -5.80 4.05
N LEU A 124 0.89 -5.19 5.07
CA LEU A 124 1.51 -5.02 6.39
C LEU A 124 1.95 -6.37 7.00
N VAL A 125 1.08 -7.38 7.00
CA VAL A 125 1.45 -8.70 7.54
C VAL A 125 2.45 -9.45 6.64
N ALA A 126 2.39 -9.27 5.33
CA ALA A 126 3.33 -9.89 4.40
C ALA A 126 4.75 -9.33 4.59
N GLU A 127 4.89 -8.02 4.77
CA GLU A 127 6.17 -7.38 5.08
C GLU A 127 6.76 -7.91 6.40
N ARG A 128 5.94 -8.00 7.46
CA ARG A 128 6.36 -8.64 8.73
C ARG A 128 6.84 -10.08 8.57
N LEU A 129 6.30 -10.80 7.58
CA LEU A 129 6.66 -12.18 7.26
C LEU A 129 7.84 -12.31 6.30
N GLY A 130 8.45 -11.17 5.92
CA GLY A 130 9.64 -11.05 5.09
C GLY A 130 9.36 -11.09 3.58
N PHE A 131 8.11 -10.90 3.15
CA PHE A 131 7.80 -10.75 1.72
C PHE A 131 8.06 -9.31 1.28
N GLU A 132 8.66 -9.14 0.11
CA GLU A 132 8.59 -7.86 -0.60
C GLU A 132 7.20 -7.73 -1.22
N THR A 133 6.60 -6.56 -1.08
CA THR A 133 5.22 -6.31 -1.53
C THR A 133 5.17 -5.18 -2.54
N ARG A 134 4.27 -5.29 -3.52
CA ARG A 134 3.92 -4.21 -4.44
C ARG A 134 2.41 -4.14 -4.60
N ILE A 135 1.85 -2.95 -4.55
CA ILE A 135 0.44 -2.72 -4.86
C ILE A 135 0.31 -2.50 -6.36
N ILE A 136 -0.58 -3.23 -7.00
CA ILE A 136 -0.90 -3.07 -8.42
C ILE A 136 -2.32 -2.52 -8.53
N GLU A 137 -2.45 -1.35 -9.13
CA GLU A 137 -3.74 -0.73 -9.40
C GLU A 137 -4.27 -1.17 -10.77
N TYR A 138 -5.53 -1.59 -10.78
CA TYR A 138 -6.36 -1.76 -11.96
C TYR A 138 -7.56 -0.82 -11.87
N PRO A 139 -8.20 -0.41 -12.98
CA PRO A 139 -9.37 0.46 -12.93
C PRO A 139 -10.45 -0.08 -11.97
N GLY A 140 -10.62 0.58 -10.83
CA GLY A 140 -11.59 0.20 -9.79
C GLY A 140 -11.18 -0.96 -8.88
N HIS A 141 -9.93 -1.43 -8.91
CA HIS A 141 -9.49 -2.57 -8.10
C HIS A 141 -8.00 -2.51 -7.73
N LEU A 142 -7.64 -3.16 -6.62
CA LEU A 142 -6.27 -3.22 -6.12
C LEU A 142 -5.87 -4.69 -5.94
N LEU A 143 -4.68 -5.03 -6.38
CA LEU A 143 -4.06 -6.33 -6.18
C LEU A 143 -2.79 -6.15 -5.35
N LEU A 144 -2.43 -7.19 -4.61
CA LEU A 144 -1.13 -7.27 -3.94
C LEU A 144 -0.24 -8.25 -4.69
N GLU A 145 0.94 -7.81 -5.10
CA GLU A 145 1.98 -8.68 -5.61
C GLU A 145 2.98 -8.99 -4.49
N LEU A 146 3.30 -10.27 -4.31
CA LEU A 146 4.36 -10.71 -3.39
C LEU A 146 5.52 -11.28 -4.19
N ASP A 147 6.74 -10.87 -3.86
CA ASP A 147 7.92 -11.60 -4.33
C ASP A 147 8.10 -12.88 -3.50
N VAL A 148 8.17 -14.01 -4.19
CA VAL A 148 8.44 -15.32 -3.60
C VAL A 148 9.53 -16.02 -4.38
N ARG A 149 10.19 -16.99 -3.73
CA ARG A 149 11.13 -17.87 -4.44
C ARG A 149 10.43 -18.58 -5.60
N GLY A 150 10.76 -18.16 -6.83
CA GLY A 150 10.15 -18.67 -8.06
C GLY A 150 9.49 -17.61 -8.93
N GLY A 151 9.40 -16.36 -8.45
CA GLY A 151 8.83 -15.22 -9.19
C GLY A 151 7.65 -14.59 -8.44
N PRO A 152 7.15 -13.46 -8.95
CA PRO A 152 6.05 -12.74 -8.31
C PRO A 152 4.75 -13.53 -8.34
N VAL A 153 3.93 -13.35 -7.31
CA VAL A 153 2.56 -13.90 -7.22
C VAL A 153 1.59 -12.75 -6.99
N LEU A 154 0.62 -12.60 -7.89
CA LEU A 154 -0.49 -11.68 -7.72
C LEU A 154 -1.56 -12.30 -6.82
N ILE A 155 -2.08 -11.48 -5.91
CA ILE A 155 -3.09 -11.83 -4.93
C ILE A 155 -4.27 -10.87 -5.09
N GLU A 156 -5.44 -11.47 -5.20
CA GLU A 156 -6.74 -10.80 -5.22
C GLU A 156 -7.47 -11.14 -3.91
N THR A 157 -8.13 -10.15 -3.32
CA THR A 157 -8.80 -10.25 -2.01
C THR A 157 -10.25 -9.83 -2.08
#